data_AF-A0A2N5H5A9-F1
#
_entry.id   AF-A0A2N5H5A9-F1
#
_cell.length_a   1.000
_cell.length_b   1.000
_cell.length_c   1.000
_cell.angle_alpha   90.00
_cell.angle_beta   90.00
_cell.angle_gamma   90.00
#
_symmetry.space_group_name_H-M   'P 1'
#
loop_
_entity.id
_entity.type
_entity.pdbx_description
1 polymer ?
#
loop_
_entity_poly.entity_id
_entity_poly.type
_entity_poly.pdbx_seq_one_letter_code
_entity_poly.pdbx_strand_id
1 'polypeptide(L)'
;MAVFTGKMICSHCEKLYKRKNERGIFKWVCQGYDNYSSCKRIIVDENRMVEFISRRLKIEERSEENIYNLIMHKVDRIQVSDKNDFIVHMVNQEPMYMKEGQIQY
;
A
#
# COMPACT_ATOMS: atom_id res chain seq x y z
N MET A 1 -5.12 -4.59 13.91
CA MET A 1 -4.02 -5.00 13.00
C MET A 1 -3.83 -3.92 11.94
N ALA A 2 -2.61 -3.72 11.44
CA ALA A 2 -2.37 -2.75 10.36
C ALA A 2 -2.75 -3.33 8.99
N VAL A 3 -3.31 -2.49 8.12
CA VAL A 3 -4.07 -2.94 6.94
C VAL A 3 -3.23 -3.64 5.86
N PHE A 4 -1.98 -3.23 5.70
CA PHE A 4 -1.09 -3.74 4.66
C PHE A 4 0.02 -4.66 5.19
N THR A 5 -0.04 -5.07 6.45
CA THR A 5 1.00 -5.91 7.06
C THR A 5 1.14 -7.21 6.30
N GLY A 6 2.35 -7.50 5.83
CA GLY A 6 2.65 -8.71 5.06
C GLY A 6 2.18 -8.70 3.59
N LYS A 7 1.53 -7.62 3.14
CA LYS A 7 1.01 -7.50 1.76
C LYS A 7 1.89 -6.62 0.87
N MET A 8 2.59 -5.63 1.45
CA MET A 8 3.43 -4.68 0.71
C MET A 8 4.86 -5.20 0.52
N ILE A 9 5.30 -5.28 -0.73
CA ILE A 9 6.61 -5.78 -1.15
C ILE A 9 7.32 -4.71 -2.01
N CYS A 10 8.62 -4.55 -1.83
CA CYS A 10 9.44 -3.62 -2.61
C CYS A 10 9.89 -4.23 -3.92
N SER A 11 9.60 -3.58 -5.06
CA SER A 11 10.02 -4.04 -6.39
C SER A 11 11.55 -4.01 -6.59
N HIS A 12 12.30 -3.30 -5.72
CA HIS A 12 13.76 -3.14 -5.85
C HIS A 12 14.57 -4.17 -5.06
N CYS A 13 14.04 -4.69 -3.96
CA CYS A 13 14.78 -5.61 -3.08
C CYS A 13 13.95 -6.79 -2.58
N GLU A 14 12.69 -6.88 -3.00
CA GLU A 14 11.72 -7.95 -2.67
C GLU A 14 11.42 -8.11 -1.17
N LYS A 15 11.98 -7.25 -0.31
CA LYS A 15 11.68 -7.21 1.11
C LYS A 15 10.32 -6.53 1.36
N LEU A 16 9.71 -6.90 2.48
CA LEU A 16 8.43 -6.35 2.92
C LEU A 16 8.57 -4.89 3.34
N TYR A 17 7.45 -4.17 3.35
CA TYR A 17 7.34 -2.88 4.02
C TYR A 17 6.94 -3.04 5.48
N LYS A 18 7.45 -2.14 6.32
CA LYS A 18 7.10 -2.01 7.73
C LYS A 18 6.34 -0.72 7.95
N ARG A 19 5.24 -0.79 8.71
CA ARG A 19 4.49 0.39 9.16
C ARG A 19 5.29 1.14 10.23
N LYS A 20 5.34 2.46 10.11
CA LYS A 20 5.89 3.40 11.09
C LYS A 20 4.87 4.49 11.40
N ASN A 21 4.81 4.89 12.65
CA ASN A 21 4.08 6.09 13.07
C ASN A 21 5.11 7.21 13.24
N GLU A 22 4.94 8.29 12.49
CA GLU A 22 5.75 9.49 12.59
C GLU A 22 4.84 10.70 12.80
N ARG A 23 4.83 11.24 14.02
CA ARG A 23 4.02 12.40 14.41
C ARG A 23 2.52 12.20 14.15
N GLY A 24 1.99 11.01 14.41
CA GLY A 24 0.58 10.68 14.21
C GLY A 24 0.21 10.27 12.78
N ILE A 25 1.18 10.31 11.84
CA ILE A 25 0.97 9.88 10.46
C ILE A 25 1.56 8.48 10.28
N PHE A 26 0.74 7.55 9.78
CA PHE A 26 1.19 6.21 9.45
C PHE A 26 1.80 6.16 8.06
N LYS A 27 3.04 5.66 7.99
CA LYS A 27 3.81 5.51 6.76
C LYS A 27 4.33 4.08 6.63
N TRP A 28 4.51 3.63 5.40
CA TRP A 28 5.10 2.35 5.08
C TRP A 28 6.50 2.57 4.51
N VAL A 29 7.49 1.90 5.12
CA VAL A 29 8.90 2.01 4.74
C VAL A 29 9.45 0.64 4.39
N CYS A 30 10.19 0.55 3.28
CA CYS A 30 10.85 -0.69 2.87
C CYS A 30 11.81 -1.18 3.96
N GLN A 31 11.70 -2.45 4.39
CA GLN A 31 12.57 -3.03 5.41
C GLN A 31 14.04 -3.10 4.99
N GLY A 32 14.33 -3.24 3.70
CA GLY A 32 15.70 -3.24 3.18
C GLY A 32 16.39 -1.90 3.40
N TYR A 33 15.66 -0.81 3.20
CA TYR A 33 16.16 0.53 3.50
C TYR A 33 16.21 0.76 5.02
N ASP A 34 15.14 0.42 5.74
CA ASP A 34 15.02 0.75 7.17
C ASP A 34 16.07 0.08 8.05
N ASN A 35 16.35 -1.20 7.78
CA ASN A 35 17.27 -1.99 8.61
C ASN A 35 18.73 -1.85 8.19
N TYR A 36 19.00 -1.68 6.90
CA TYR A 36 20.35 -1.82 6.33
C TYR A 36 20.76 -0.70 5.37
N SER A 37 19.85 0.25 5.07
CA SER A 37 20.03 1.24 4.00
C SER A 37 20.45 0.64 2.64
N SER A 38 20.14 -0.65 2.41
CA SER A 38 20.62 -1.41 1.25
C SER A 38 19.67 -1.32 0.05
N CYS A 39 18.61 -0.52 0.16
CA CYS A 39 17.57 -0.36 -0.85
C CYS A 39 17.17 1.11 -0.96
N LYS A 40 16.44 1.43 -2.03
CA LYS A 40 15.91 2.76 -2.29
C LYS A 40 15.00 3.24 -1.14
N ARG A 41 15.15 4.50 -0.73
CA ARG A 41 14.32 5.15 0.29
C ARG A 41 12.94 5.48 -0.29
N ILE A 42 12.04 4.50 -0.29
CA ILE A 42 10.66 4.68 -0.71
C ILE A 42 9.77 4.69 0.53
N ILE A 43 9.06 5.79 0.73
CA ILE A 43 8.13 5.98 1.85
C ILE A 43 6.75 6.20 1.25
N VAL A 44 5.81 5.34 1.62
CA VAL A 44 4.42 5.40 1.17
C VAL A 44 3.52 5.85 2.30
N ASP A 45 2.62 6.77 2.02
CA ASP A 45 1.62 7.24 2.98
C ASP A 45 0.45 6.24 3.05
N GLU A 46 0.09 5.80 4.26
CA GLU A 46 -0.97 4.81 4.45
C GLU A 46 -2.34 5.34 4.00
N ASN A 47 -2.68 6.57 4.39
CA ASN A 47 -3.98 7.16 4.09
C ASN A 47 -4.17 7.30 2.59
N ARG A 48 -3.14 7.74 1.87
CA ARG A 48 -3.19 7.85 0.41
C ARG A 48 -3.43 6.51 -0.28
N MET A 49 -2.80 5.44 0.20
CA MET A 49 -2.99 4.10 -0.37
C MET A 49 -4.38 3.54 -0.06
N VAL A 50 -4.86 3.76 1.17
CA VAL A 50 -6.24 3.41 1.57
C VAL A 50 -7.25 4.15 0.69
N GLU A 51 -7.07 5.46 0.46
CA GLU A 51 -7.94 6.27 -0.39
C GLU A 51 -7.97 5.74 -1.83
N PHE A 52 -6.81 5.43 -2.40
CA PHE A 52 -6.70 4.88 -3.76
C PHE A 52 -7.45 3.55 -3.92
N ILE A 53 -7.28 2.62 -2.98
CA ILE A 53 -7.94 1.31 -3.02
C ILE A 53 -9.45 1.46 -2.76
N SER A 54 -9.83 2.34 -1.83
CA SER A 54 -11.23 2.59 -1.47
C SER A 54 -12.04 3.15 -2.64
N ARG A 55 -11.43 4.01 -3.46
CA ARG A 55 -12.05 4.53 -4.70
C ARG A 55 -12.39 3.41 -5.68
N ARG A 56 -11.50 2.43 -5.89
CA ARG A 56 -11.79 1.27 -6.75
C ARG A 56 -12.91 0.41 -6.20
N LEU A 57 -12.92 0.22 -4.88
CA LEU A 57 -13.92 -0.58 -4.19
C LEU A 57 -15.29 0.11 -4.07
N LYS A 58 -15.42 1.36 -4.57
CA LYS A 58 -16.63 2.20 -4.49
C LYS A 58 -17.21 2.21 -3.06
N ILE A 59 -16.32 2.31 -2.06
CA ILE A 59 -16.75 2.36 -0.67
C ILE A 59 -17.22 3.80 -0.42
N GLU A 60 -18.51 4.06 -0.59
CA GLU A 60 -19.06 5.42 -0.54
C GLU A 60 -19.15 5.98 0.87
N GLU A 61 -19.42 5.18 1.90
CA GLU A 61 -19.30 5.59 3.31
C GLU A 61 -19.46 4.34 4.16
N ARG A 62 -18.37 3.86 4.75
CA ARG A 62 -18.41 2.86 5.81
C ARG A 62 -17.37 3.28 6.84
N SER A 63 -17.69 3.12 8.12
CA SER A 63 -16.77 3.36 9.24
C SER A 63 -15.35 2.89 8.91
N GLU A 64 -14.31 3.61 9.36
CA GLU A 64 -12.90 3.26 9.05
C GLU A 64 -12.64 1.76 9.18
N GLU A 65 -13.10 1.15 10.27
CA GLU A 65 -12.98 -0.27 10.57
C GLU A 65 -13.47 -1.20 9.42
N ASN A 66 -14.54 -0.83 8.72
CA ASN A 66 -15.03 -1.56 7.55
C ASN A 66 -14.12 -1.43 6.32
N ILE A 67 -13.53 -0.27 6.09
CA ILE A 67 -12.57 -0.05 5.00
C ILE A 67 -11.33 -0.92 5.22
N TYR A 68 -10.80 -0.89 6.45
CA TYR A 68 -9.62 -1.67 6.81
C TYR A 68 -9.85 -3.18 6.59
N ASN A 69 -10.98 -3.71 7.07
CA ASN A 69 -11.33 -5.12 6.89
C ASN A 69 -11.53 -5.49 5.41
N LEU A 70 -12.22 -4.65 4.63
CA LEU A 70 -12.43 -4.89 3.20
C LEU A 70 -11.10 -4.97 2.44
N ILE A 71 -10.19 -4.04 2.71
CA ILE A 71 -8.85 -4.03 2.10
C ILE A 71 -8.09 -5.30 2.47
N MET A 72 -8.12 -5.72 3.74
CA MET A 72 -7.41 -6.93 4.17
C MET A 72 -7.88 -8.21 3.43
N HIS A 73 -9.17 -8.30 3.11
CA HIS A 73 -9.75 -9.46 2.40
C HIS A 73 -9.70 -9.37 0.87
N LYS A 74 -9.70 -8.16 0.31
CA LYS A 74 -9.76 -7.94 -1.15
C LYS A 74 -8.39 -7.72 -1.78
N VAL A 75 -7.39 -7.27 -1.02
CA VAL A 75 -6.03 -7.10 -1.53
C VAL A 75 -5.24 -8.36 -1.26
N ASP A 76 -4.63 -8.95 -2.29
CA ASP A 76 -3.69 -10.06 -2.17
C ASP A 76 -2.30 -9.54 -1.79
N ARG A 77 -1.69 -8.76 -2.69
CA ARG A 77 -0.35 -8.19 -2.54
C ARG A 77 -0.25 -6.81 -3.18
N ILE A 78 0.71 -5.99 -2.71
CA ILE A 78 1.00 -4.66 -3.24
C ILE A 78 2.49 -4.61 -3.59
N GLN A 79 2.81 -4.39 -4.86
CA GLN A 79 4.18 -4.19 -5.33
C GLN A 79 4.48 -2.69 -5.43
N VAL A 80 5.48 -2.22 -4.71
CA VAL A 80 5.83 -0.79 -4.65
C VAL A 80 7.15 -0.55 -5.37
N SER A 81 7.06 0.21 -6.46
CA SER A 81 8.21 0.64 -7.27
C SER A 81 8.67 2.04 -6.91
N ASP A 82 7.76 2.93 -6.52
CA ASP A 82 8.05 4.28 -6.04
C ASP A 82 6.91 4.80 -5.13
N LYS A 83 7.04 6.00 -4.56
CA LYS A 83 6.01 6.67 -3.74
C LYS A 83 4.68 6.81 -4.50
N ASN A 84 4.76 7.03 -5.81
CA ASN A 84 3.62 7.23 -6.71
C ASN A 84 3.44 6.09 -7.73
N ASP A 85 4.23 5.02 -7.61
CA ASP A 85 4.24 3.91 -8.57
C ASP A 85 4.08 2.59 -7.80
N PHE A 86 2.88 2.02 -7.85
CA PHE A 86 2.60 0.74 -7.24
C PHE A 86 1.48 -0.03 -7.94
N ILE A 87 1.55 -1.35 -7.81
CA ILE A 87 0.59 -2.30 -8.37
C ILE A 87 -0.13 -2.98 -7.21
N VAL A 88 -1.45 -2.87 -7.17
CA VAL A 88 -2.29 -3.54 -6.18
C VAL A 88 -2.90 -4.77 -6.83
N HIS A 89 -2.48 -5.96 -6.40
CA HIS A 89 -3.11 -7.20 -6.83
C HIS A 89 -4.31 -7.49 -5.94
N MET A 90 -5.46 -7.61 -6.58
CA MET A 90 -6.74 -7.87 -5.92
C MET A 90 -7.08 -9.36 -6.00
N VAL A 91 -7.79 -9.87 -4.98
CA VAL A 91 -8.27 -11.25 -4.96
C VAL A 91 -9.40 -11.39 -6.00
N ASN A 92 -9.22 -12.28 -6.97
CA ASN A 92 -10.18 -12.59 -8.04
C ASN A 92 -10.61 -11.37 -8.89
N GLN A 93 -9.75 -10.36 -9.01
CA GLN A 93 -9.99 -9.17 -9.82
C GLN A 93 -8.70 -8.76 -10.53
N GLU A 94 -8.83 -7.96 -11.59
CA GLU A 94 -7.68 -7.39 -12.28
C GLU A 94 -6.86 -6.48 -11.34
N PRO A 95 -5.52 -6.50 -11.47
CA PRO A 95 -4.66 -5.63 -10.68
C PRO A 95 -4.90 -4.16 -11.01
N MET A 96 -4.73 -3.31 -10.00
CA MET A 96 -4.80 -1.86 -10.17
C MET A 96 -3.41 -1.27 -10.28
N TYR A 97 -3.26 -0.26 -11.13
CA TYR A 97 -1.98 0.41 -11.36
C TYR A 97 -2.09 1.87 -10.94
N MET A 98 -1.22 2.27 -10.03
CA MET A 98 -0.95 3.67 -9.79
C MET A 98 0.38 4.01 -10.45
N LYS A 99 0.38 4.93 -11.40
CA LYS A 99 1.58 5.49 -12.03
C LYS A 99 1.44 7.01 -12.03
N GLU A 100 2.54 7.75 -11.98
CA GLU A 100 2.54 9.22 -11.82
C GLU A 100 1.43 9.92 -12.63
N GLY A 101 0.51 10.56 -11.91
CA GLY A 101 -0.55 11.40 -12.51
C GLY A 101 -1.62 10.65 -13.32
N GLN A 102 -1.55 9.33 -13.46
CA GLN A 102 -2.53 8.54 -14.19
C GLN A 102 -3.05 7.38 -13.33
N ILE A 103 -4.32 7.46 -12.94
CA ILE A 103 -5.04 6.34 -12.36
C ILE A 103 -5.63 5.54 -13.52
N GLN A 104 -5.12 4.33 -13.76
CA GLN A 104 -5.73 3.38 -14.70
C GLN A 104 -6.51 2.34 -13.89
N TYR A 105 -7.81 2.20 -14.19
CA TYR A 105 -8.78 1.40 -13.44
C TYR A 105 -9.03 0.03 -14.05
#